data_AF-A0A225WWG1-F1
#
_entry.id   AF-A0A225WWG1-F1
#
_cell.length_a   1.000
_cell.length_b   1.000
_cell.length_c   1.000
_cell.angle_alpha   90.00
_cell.angle_beta   90.00
_cell.angle_gamma   90.00
#
_symmetry.space_group_name_H-M   'P 1'
#
loop_
_entity.id
_entity.type
_entity.pdbx_description
1 polymer ?
#
loop_
_entity_poly.entity_id
_entity_poly.type
_entity_poly.pdbx_seq_one_letter_code
_entity_poly.pdbx_strand_id
1 'polypeptide(L)' 'MDPNTQVEQKTQYPGLRTNEYRPTQKLLELAESPLQLFSYVTPPRLRRRIATESSRYSHQHLNGRIDRMYTA' A
#
# COMPACT_ATOMS: atom_id res chain seq x y z
N MET A 1 -16.02 13.89 20.92
CA MET A 1 -15.44 12.54 20.70
C MET A 1 -16.34 11.59 21.45
N ASP A 2 -17.25 10.92 20.74
CA ASP A 2 -18.26 10.08 21.40
C ASP A 2 -17.64 8.77 21.91
N PRO A 3 -17.89 8.38 23.17
CA PRO A 3 -17.21 7.25 23.80
C PRO A 3 -17.79 5.88 23.41
N ASN A 4 -18.67 5.80 22.40
CA ASN A 4 -19.52 4.63 22.17
C ASN A 4 -19.47 4.06 20.75
N THR A 5 -18.36 4.28 20.01
CA THR A 5 -18.09 3.50 18.79
C THR A 5 -17.53 2.14 19.19
N GLN A 6 -18.37 1.29 19.78
CA GLN A 6 -18.10 -0.14 19.81
C GLN A 6 -18.26 -0.64 18.38
N VAL A 7 -17.15 -0.86 17.69
CA VAL A 7 -17.14 -1.60 16.42
C VAL A 7 -17.64 -3.00 16.78
N GLU A 8 -18.92 -3.28 16.52
CA GLU A 8 -19.46 -4.63 16.65
C GLU A 8 -18.61 -5.57 15.78
N GLN A 9 -17.74 -6.35 16.42
CA GLN A 9 -16.99 -7.41 15.76
C GLN A 9 -17.92 -8.60 15.50
N LYS A 10 -18.97 -8.37 14.72
CA LYS A 10 -19.85 -9.42 14.21
C LYS A 10 -19.59 -9.56 12.73
N THR A 11 -18.71 -10.51 12.42
CA THR A 11 -18.93 -11.68 11.56
C THR A 11 -17.55 -12.14 11.13
N GLN A 12 -16.98 -13.12 11.83
CA GLN A 12 -15.72 -13.71 11.42
C GLN A 12 -15.94 -14.45 10.10
N TYR A 13 -15.35 -13.94 9.01
CA TYR A 13 -15.44 -14.57 7.71
C TYR A 13 -14.90 -16.02 7.80
N PRO A 14 -15.61 -17.02 7.27
CA PRO A 14 -15.14 -18.41 7.31
C PRO A 14 -13.78 -18.52 6.61
N GLY A 15 -12.78 -19.03 7.33
CA GLY A 15 -11.39 -19.13 6.88
C GLY A 15 -10.46 -18.00 7.34
N LEU A 16 -10.98 -16.95 7.99
CA LEU A 16 -10.14 -15.96 8.65
C LEU A 16 -9.55 -16.55 9.95
N ARG A 17 -8.22 -16.50 10.06
CA ARG A 17 -7.51 -16.95 11.26
C ARG A 17 -8.01 -16.15 12.47
N THR A 18 -8.44 -16.87 13.52
CA THR A 18 -8.81 -16.34 14.85
C THR A 18 -7.61 -15.77 15.62
N ASN A 19 -6.39 -16.09 15.18
CA ASN A 19 -5.18 -15.67 15.87
C ASN A 19 -5.04 -14.15 15.79
N GLU A 20 -4.57 -13.55 16.88
CA GLU A 20 -4.23 -12.14 16.92
C GLU A 20 -3.26 -11.81 15.78
N TYR A 21 -3.62 -10.84 14.94
CA TYR A 21 -2.78 -10.43 13.82
C TYR A 21 -1.53 -9.77 14.37
N ARG A 22 -0.40 -10.49 14.30
CA ARG A 22 0.90 -10.00 14.73
C ARG A 22 1.89 -10.02 13.58
N PRO A 23 2.73 -8.99 13.45
CA PRO A 23 3.85 -9.03 12.53
C PRO A 23 4.73 -10.25 12.81
N THR A 24 5.28 -10.85 11.76
CA THR A 24 6.29 -11.90 11.92
C THR A 24 7.52 -11.34 12.63
N GLN A 25 8.23 -12.17 13.39
CA GLN A 25 9.47 -11.79 14.08
C GLN A 25 10.47 -11.06 13.17
N LYS A 26 10.65 -11.55 11.94
CA LYS A 26 11.49 -10.93 10.91
C LYS A 26 11.08 -9.48 10.56
N LEU A 27 9.78 -9.18 10.60
CA LEU A 27 9.28 -7.83 10.32
C LEU A 27 9.54 -6.91 11.52
N LEU A 28 9.40 -7.43 12.75
CA LEU A 28 9.74 -6.70 13.98
C LEU A 28 11.22 -6.32 14.02
N GLU A 29 12.11 -7.24 13.65
CA GLU A 29 13.57 -6.97 13.57
C GLU A 29 13.92 -5.85 12.58
N LEU A 30 13.14 -5.74 11.49
CA LEU A 30 13.35 -4.70 10.46
C LEU A 30 12.64 -3.38 10.81
N ALA A 31 11.76 -3.37 11.81
CA ALA A 31 10.95 -2.20 12.15
C ALA A 31 11.79 -1.03 12.69
N GLU A 32 12.97 -1.31 13.26
CA GLU A 32 13.91 -0.29 13.73
C GLU A 32 14.57 0.48 12.57
N SER A 33 14.51 -0.04 11.35
CA SER A 33 15.03 0.63 10.16
C SER A 33 13.92 0.82 9.11
N PRO A 34 13.33 2.02 9.01
CA PRO A 34 12.28 2.31 8.04
C PRO A 34 12.67 1.96 6.60
N LEU A 35 13.94 2.13 6.23
CA LEU A 35 14.43 1.82 4.89
C LEU A 35 14.54 0.31 4.64
N GLN A 36 14.96 -0.47 5.64
CA GLN A 36 15.00 -1.93 5.54
C GLN A 36 13.59 -2.50 5.52
N LEU A 37 12.68 -2.00 6.35
CA LEU A 37 11.27 -2.35 6.33
C LEU A 37 10.64 -2.05 4.96
N PHE A 38 10.90 -0.85 4.41
CA PHE A 38 10.44 -0.50 3.06
C PHE A 38 10.97 -1.47 2.00
N SER A 39 12.25 -1.84 2.09
CA SER A 39 12.87 -2.77 1.15
C SER A 39 12.34 -4.21 1.28
N TYR A 40 11.93 -4.60 2.49
CA TYR A 40 11.31 -5.89 2.78
C TYR A 40 9.90 -5.99 2.22
N VAL A 41 9.08 -4.95 2.41
CA VAL A 41 7.71 -4.88 1.89
C VAL A 41 7.70 -4.63 0.38
N THR A 42 8.68 -3.87 -0.13
CA THR A 42 8.75 -3.44 -1.53
C THR A 42 10.03 -3.95 -2.19
N PRO A 43 10.04 -5.22 -2.65
CA PRO A 43 11.23 -5.83 -3.23
C PRO A 43 11.68 -5.12 -4.50
N PRO A 44 12.98 -5.19 -4.88
CA PRO A 44 13.53 -4.49 -6.03
C PRO A 44 12.78 -4.74 -7.35
N ARG A 45 12.29 -5.97 -7.56
CA ARG A 45 11.50 -6.33 -8.76
C ARG A 45 10.19 -5.53 -8.84
N LEU A 46 9.48 -5.41 -7.70
CA LEU A 46 8.24 -4.64 -7.63
C LEU A 46 8.52 -3.15 -7.87
N ARG A 47 9.56 -2.60 -7.23
CA ARG A 47 9.99 -1.20 -7.44
C ARG A 47 10.27 -0.90 -8.91
N ARG A 48 11.01 -1.78 -9.59
CA ARG A 48 11.30 -1.63 -11.03
C ARG A 48 10.01 -1.62 -11.84
N ARG A 49 9.10 -2.55 -11.57
CA ARG A 49 7.81 -2.63 -12.29
C ARG A 49 6.98 -1.37 -12.10
N ILE A 50 6.87 -0.89 -10.86
CA ILE A 50 6.18 0.38 -10.55
C ILE A 50 6.82 1.52 -11.35
N ALA A 51 8.14 1.65 -11.31
CA ALA A 51 8.85 2.71 -12.05
C ALA A 51 8.59 2.64 -13.57
N THR A 52 8.62 1.45 -14.16
CA THR A 52 8.32 1.24 -15.59
C THR A 52 6.89 1.65 -15.93
N GLU A 53 5.90 1.15 -15.18
CA GLU A 53 4.50 1.44 -15.47
C GLU A 53 4.14 2.90 -15.19
N SER A 54 4.69 3.51 -14.14
CA SER A 54 4.54 4.95 -13.86
C SER A 54 5.15 5.82 -14.95
N SER A 55 6.29 5.40 -15.50
CA SER A 55 6.92 6.09 -16.64
C SER A 55 6.08 5.95 -17.90
N ARG A 56 5.58 4.74 -18.18
CA ARG A 56 4.68 4.48 -19.32
C ARG A 56 3.39 5.29 -19.22
N TYR A 57 2.75 5.30 -18.06
CA TYR A 57 1.55 6.09 -17.80
C TYR A 57 1.84 7.59 -18.02
N SER A 58 2.94 8.09 -17.47
CA SER A 58 3.35 9.49 -17.65
C SER A 58 3.49 9.85 -19.13
N HIS A 59 4.19 9.04 -19.92
CA HIS A 59 4.34 9.28 -21.36
C HIS A 59 3.02 9.22 -22.14
N GLN A 60 2.15 8.26 -21.83
CA GLN A 60 0.90 8.06 -22.57
C GLN A 60 -0.14 9.14 -22.27
N HIS A 61 -0.15 9.67 -21.06
CA HIS A 61 -1.21 10.57 -20.60
C HIS A 61 -0.76 12.03 -20.44
N LEU A 62 0.49 12.38 -20.76
CA LEU A 62 0.98 13.76 -20.61
C LEU A 62 0.23 14.73 -21.52
N ASN A 63 0.20 14.44 -22.83
CA ASN A 63 -0.40 15.33 -23.82
C ASN A 63 -1.91 15.48 -23.58
N GLY A 64 -2.63 14.37 -23.37
CA GLY A 64 -4.06 14.42 -23.09
C GLY A 64 -4.44 15.11 -21.77
N ARG A 65 -3.52 15.18 -20.79
CA ARG A 65 -3.73 15.97 -19.56
C ARG A 65 -3.46 17.45 -19.78
N ILE A 66 -2.41 17.79 -20.53
CA ILE A 66 -2.10 19.16 -20.93
C ILE A 66 -3.25 19.73 -21.74
N ASP A 67 -3.75 18.98 -22.74
CA ASP A 67 -4.89 19.40 -23.55
C ASP A 67 -6.10 19.73 -22.69
N ARG A 68 -6.49 18.87 -21.74
CA ARG A 68 -7.60 19.15 -20.80
C ARG A 68 -7.38 20.36 -19.90
N MET A 69 -6.13 20.71 -19.62
CA MET A 69 -5.80 21.84 -18.73
C MET A 69 -5.83 23.18 -19.48
N TYR A 70 -5.58 23.18 -20.79
CA TYR A 70 -5.52 24.40 -21.62
C TYR A 70 -6.69 24.55 -22.62
N THR A 71 -7.60 23.57 -22.70
CA THR A 71 -8.82 23.64 -23.54
C THR A 71 -10.11 23.83 -22.72
N ALA A 72 -10.01 24.04 -21.41
CA ALA A 72 -11.12 24.45 -20.54
C ALA A 72 -11.21 25.98 -20.47
#